data_AF-A0A9D1NAQ2-F1
#
_entry.id   AF-A0A9D1NAQ2-F1
#
_cell.length_a   1.000
_cell.length_b   1.000
_cell.length_c   1.000
_cell.angle_alpha   90.00
_cell.angle_beta   90.00
_cell.angle_gamma   90.00
#
_symmetry.space_group_name_H-M   'P 1'
#
loop_
_entity.id
_entity.type
_entity.pdbx_description
1 polymer ?
#
loop_
_entity_poly.entity_id
_entity_poly.type
_entity_poly.pdbx_seq_one_letter_code
_entity_poly.pdbx_strand_id
1 'polypeptide(L)'
;MDEEILNILHMKATGYSRDEVQEEYAVSAEGEMTLVKRKVTGKYYPPDSAALKTYLELLPEKKAEEMSDEELAAERERLLGELARSAGAGGSQRRER
;
A
#
# COMPACT_ATOMS: atom_id res chain seq x y z
N MET A 1 2.46 -12.56 0.43
CA MET A 1 1.59 -11.50 -0.09
C MET A 1 2.03 -11.19 -1.51
N ASP A 2 1.12 -10.75 -2.37
CA ASP A 2 1.47 -10.41 -3.75
C ASP A 2 2.23 -9.08 -3.77
N GLU A 3 3.53 -9.15 -4.07
CA GLU A 3 4.44 -8.01 -4.10
C GLU A 3 4.00 -6.97 -5.16
N GLU A 4 3.33 -7.41 -6.22
CA GLU A 4 2.77 -6.54 -7.25
C GLU A 4 1.67 -5.63 -6.69
N ILE A 5 0.81 -6.18 -5.81
CA ILE A 5 -0.26 -5.41 -5.16
C ILE A 5 0.32 -4.34 -4.23
N LEU A 6 1.34 -4.69 -3.43
CA LEU A 6 2.00 -3.73 -2.54
C LEU A 6 2.66 -2.58 -3.33
N ASN A 7 3.30 -2.90 -4.46
CA ASN A 7 3.90 -1.90 -5.34
C ASN A 7 2.86 -0.96 -5.96
N ILE A 8 1.72 -1.49 -6.42
CA ILE A 8 0.62 -0.66 -6.95
C ILE A 8 0.05 0.25 -5.88
N LEU A 9 -0.15 -0.27 -4.65
CA LEU A 9 -0.63 0.52 -3.52
C LEU A 9 0.36 1.64 -3.17
N HIS A 10 1.65 1.34 -3.13
CA HIS A 10 2.69 2.33 -2.90
C HIS A 10 2.68 3.43 -3.97
N MET A 11 2.64 3.04 -5.26
CA MET A 11 2.56 3.99 -6.38
C MET A 11 1.33 4.92 -6.27
N LYS A 12 0.17 4.38 -5.89
CA LYS A 12 -1.04 5.18 -5.65
C LYS A 12 -0.90 6.07 -4.41
N ALA A 13 -0.32 5.55 -3.33
CA ALA A 13 -0.12 6.27 -2.08
C ALA A 13 0.82 7.48 -2.24
N THR A 14 1.83 7.38 -3.10
CA THR A 14 2.78 8.49 -3.38
C THR A 14 2.34 9.42 -4.50
N GLY A 15 1.28 9.05 -5.23
CA GLY A 15 0.90 9.70 -6.49
C GLY A 15 1.82 9.32 -7.65
N TYR A 16 1.31 9.49 -8.87
CA TYR A 16 2.03 9.13 -10.09
C TYR A 16 1.54 9.94 -11.29
N SER A 17 2.31 9.92 -12.39
CA SER A 17 1.91 10.50 -13.68
C SER A 17 1.78 9.40 -14.71
N ARG A 18 0.81 9.52 -15.62
CA ARG A 18 0.62 8.57 -16.73
C ARG A 18 0.18 9.29 -17.99
N ASP A 19 0.66 8.83 -19.13
CA ASP A 19 0.21 9.29 -20.42
C ASP A 19 -1.11 8.62 -20.83
N GLU A 20 -2.07 9.45 -21.21
CA GLU A 20 -3.30 9.04 -21.88
C GLU A 20 -3.13 9.23 -23.39
N VAL A 21 -3.19 8.12 -24.12
CA VAL A 21 -3.05 8.09 -25.57
C VAL A 21 -4.45 7.95 -26.18
N GLN A 22 -4.84 8.93 -26.98
CA GLN A 22 -6.06 8.92 -27.78
C GLN A 22 -5.69 8.82 -29.26
N GLU A 23 -6.24 7.82 -29.94
CA GLU A 23 -6.00 7.54 -31.35
C GLU A 23 -7.31 7.58 -32.12
N GLU A 24 -7.33 8.38 -33.19
CA GLU A 24 -8.46 8.51 -34.12
C GLU A 24 -8.10 7.78 -35.40
N TYR A 25 -8.98 6.90 -35.88
CA TYR A 25 -8.81 6.10 -37.08
C TYR A 25 -9.86 6.49 -38.13
N ALA A 26 -9.48 6.47 -39.41
CA ALA A 26 -10.38 6.67 -40.54
C ALA A 26 -10.22 5.55 -41.57
N VAL A 27 -11.29 5.26 -42.31
CA VAL A 27 -11.27 4.24 -43.37
C VAL A 27 -10.76 4.88 -44.66
N SER A 28 -9.73 4.28 -45.26
CA SER A 28 -9.17 4.71 -46.56
C SER A 28 -10.13 4.39 -47.71
N ALA A 29 -9.84 4.89 -48.91
CA ALA A 29 -10.62 4.59 -50.10
C ALA A 29 -10.63 3.08 -50.44
N GLU A 30 -9.59 2.36 -50.01
CA GLU A 30 -9.43 0.91 -50.17
C GLU A 30 -10.08 0.09 -49.04
N GLY A 31 -10.72 0.76 -48.06
CA GLY A 31 -11.38 0.10 -46.93
C GLY A 31 -10.48 -0.20 -45.73
N GLU A 32 -9.23 0.29 -45.71
CA GLU A 32 -8.29 0.04 -44.62
C GLU A 32 -8.43 1.06 -43.48
N MET A 33 -8.34 0.61 -42.24
CA MET A 33 -8.30 1.49 -41.07
C MET A 33 -6.93 2.16 -40.96
N THR A 34 -6.88 3.47 -41.11
CA THR A 34 -5.66 4.28 -41.04
C THR A 34 -5.70 5.19 -39.81
N LEU A 35 -4.60 5.23 -39.04
CA LEU A 35 -4.46 6.16 -37.92
C LEU A 35 -4.32 7.59 -38.47
N VAL A 36 -5.31 8.45 -38.20
CA VAL A 36 -5.33 9.82 -38.71
C VAL A 36 -4.82 10.83 -37.69
N LYS A 37 -4.93 10.52 -36.40
CA LYS A 37 -4.48 11.43 -35.34
C LYS A 37 -4.17 10.67 -34.06
N ARG A 38 -3.07 11.03 -33.43
CA ARG A 38 -2.65 10.52 -32.11
C ARG A 38 -2.39 11.69 -31.19
N LYS A 39 -3.12 11.76 -30.08
CA LYS A 39 -2.96 12.75 -29.03
C LYS A 39 -2.47 12.06 -27.76
N VAL A 40 -1.34 12.53 -27.23
CA VAL A 40 -0.79 12.06 -25.95
C VAL A 40 -0.95 13.17 -24.92
N THR A 41 -1.63 12.88 -23.81
CA THR A 41 -1.86 13.83 -22.72
C THR A 41 -1.33 13.25 -21.41
N GLY A 42 -0.32 13.88 -20.82
CA GLY A 42 0.16 13.52 -19.48
C GLY A 42 -0.85 13.92 -18.42
N LYS A 43 -1.32 12.95 -17.63
CA LYS A 43 -2.19 13.17 -16.47
C LYS A 43 -1.44 12.88 -15.18
N TYR A 44 -1.57 13.79 -14.22
CA TYR A 44 -1.08 13.59 -12.86
C TYR A 44 -2.20 13.05 -11.98
N TYR A 45 -1.88 12.02 -11.21
CA TYR A 45 -2.74 11.41 -10.20
C TYR A 45 -2.13 11.73 -8.82
N PRO A 46 -2.82 12.53 -7.99
CA PRO A 46 -2.30 12.92 -6.69
C PRO A 46 -2.23 11.72 -5.73
N PRO A 47 -1.46 11.85 -4.62
CA PRO A 47 -1.41 10.87 -3.55
C PRO A 47 -2.79 10.44 -3.05
N ASP A 48 -3.01 9.13 -2.92
CA ASP A 48 -4.25 8.52 -2.45
C ASP A 48 -4.10 8.05 -0.98
N SER A 49 -4.78 8.75 -0.06
CA SER A 49 -4.73 8.43 1.37
C SER A 49 -5.37 7.09 1.73
N ALA A 50 -6.35 6.62 0.95
CA ALA A 50 -6.93 5.30 1.14
C ALA A 50 -5.92 4.21 0.75
N ALA A 51 -5.21 4.41 -0.38
CA ALA A 51 -4.13 3.51 -0.78
C ALA A 51 -2.99 3.49 0.25
N LEU A 52 -2.61 4.64 0.81
CA LEU A 52 -1.61 4.73 1.88
C LEU A 52 -2.04 3.93 3.12
N LYS A 53 -3.29 4.10 3.57
CA LYS A 53 -3.80 3.37 4.72
C LYS A 53 -3.76 1.85 4.49
N THR A 54 -4.27 1.39 3.35
CA THR A 54 -4.24 -0.04 2.99
C THR A 54 -2.81 -0.56 2.88
N TYR A 55 -1.90 0.23 2.29
CA TYR A 55 -0.48 -0.14 2.21
C TYR A 55 0.11 -0.37 3.61
N LEU A 56 -0.10 0.55 4.55
CA LEU A 56 0.40 0.44 5.92
C LEU A 56 -0.21 -0.73 6.69
N GLU A 57 -1.50 -1.02 6.48
CA GLU A 57 -2.18 -2.18 7.10
C GLU A 57 -1.67 -3.53 6.54
N LEU A 58 -1.21 -3.53 5.29
CA LEU A 58 -0.72 -4.73 4.61
C LEU A 58 0.81 -4.88 4.66
N LEU A 59 1.53 -3.86 5.15
CA LEU A 59 2.96 -3.98 5.36
C LEU A 59 3.21 -5.12 6.34
N PRO A 60 4.08 -6.09 6.00
CA PRO A 60 4.52 -7.05 6.99
C PRO A 60 5.15 -6.28 8.15
N GLU A 61 4.86 -6.70 9.38
CA GLU A 61 5.62 -6.21 10.53
C GLU A 61 7.11 -6.39 10.22
N LYS A 62 7.90 -5.32 10.40
CA LYS A 62 9.35 -5.38 10.25
C LYS A 62 9.82 -6.58 11.06
N LYS A 63 10.57 -7.49 10.42
CA LYS A 63 11.16 -8.59 11.18
C LYS A 63 12.14 -8.01 12.19
N ALA A 64 12.29 -8.65 13.34
CA ALA A 64 13.27 -8.23 14.34
C ALA A 64 14.70 -8.10 13.75
N GLU A 65 15.01 -8.92 12.74
CA GLU A 65 16.29 -8.90 12.01
C GLU A 65 16.53 -7.63 11.19
N GLU A 66 15.47 -6.88 10.86
CA GLU A 66 15.50 -5.66 10.04
C GLU A 66 15.40 -4.38 10.88
N MET A 67 15.33 -4.51 12.21
CA MET A 67 15.25 -3.41 13.16
C MET A 67 16.64 -3.02 13.65
N SER A 68 16.88 -1.71 13.84
CA SER A 68 18.08 -1.25 14.55
C SER A 68 18.06 -1.62 16.04
N ASP A 69 19.20 -1.53 16.72
CA ASP A 69 19.26 -1.76 18.17
C ASP A 69 18.30 -0.82 18.94
N GLU A 70 18.16 0.43 18.50
CA GLU A 70 17.21 1.38 19.08
C GLU A 70 15.75 0.99 18.82
N GLU A 71 15.43 0.57 17.59
CA GLU A 71 14.08 0.09 17.23
C GLU A 71 13.72 -1.16 18.04
N LEU A 72 14.66 -2.10 18.21
CA LEU A 72 14.49 -3.32 19.01
C LEU A 72 14.27 -3.03 20.49
N ALA A 73 15.01 -2.08 21.06
CA ALA A 73 14.85 -1.69 22.46
C ALA A 73 13.46 -1.08 22.73
N ALA A 74 13.00 -0.21 21.83
CA ALA A 74 11.66 0.39 21.92
C ALA A 74 10.56 -0.67 21.78
N GLU A 75 10.70 -1.60 20.82
CA GLU A 75 9.74 -2.67 20.60
C GLU A 75 9.69 -3.64 21.80
N ARG A 76 10.84 -3.96 22.42
CA ARG A 76 10.90 -4.74 23.66
C ARG A 76 10.10 -4.09 24.79
N GLU A 77 10.26 -2.78 25.02
CA GLU A 77 9.49 -2.07 26.07
C GLU A 77 7.99 -2.07 25.79
N ARG A 78 7.60 -1.83 24.53
CA ARG A 78 6.18 -1.88 24.11
C ARG A 78 5.55 -3.23 24.43
N LEU A 79 6.21 -4.32 24.01
CA LEU A 79 5.75 -5.70 24.20
C LEU A 79 5.66 -6.08 25.68
N LEU A 80 6.67 -5.72 26.49
CA LEU A 80 6.63 -5.94 27.94
C LEU A 80 5.45 -5.21 28.61
N GLY A 81 5.16 -3.98 28.16
CA GLY A 81 3.99 -3.23 28.63
C GLY A 81 2.66 -3.91 28.27
N GLU A 82 2.54 -4.47 27.06
CA GLU A 82 1.36 -5.22 26.63
C GLU A 82 1.18 -6.53 27.38
N LEU A 83 2.27 -7.25 27.66
CA LEU A 83 2.27 -8.44 28.49
C LEU A 83 1.84 -8.13 29.92
N ALA A 84 2.34 -7.03 30.51
CA ALA A 84 1.93 -6.61 31.84
C ALA A 84 0.42 -6.28 31.90
N ARG A 85 -0.09 -5.58 30.89
CA ARG A 85 -1.53 -5.25 30.77
C ARG A 85 -2.40 -6.49 30.60
N SER A 86 -1.98 -7.43 29.75
CA SER A 86 -2.73 -8.67 29.49
C SER A 86 -2.67 -9.65 30.66
N ALA A 87 -1.52 -9.77 31.33
CA ALA A 87 -1.36 -10.60 32.53
C ALA A 87 -2.22 -10.10 33.71
N GLY A 88 -2.44 -8.79 33.84
CA GLY A 88 -3.32 -8.20 34.86
C GLY A 88 -4.81 -8.53 34.70
N ALA A 89 -5.26 -8.85 33.48
CA ALA A 89 -6.68 -9.13 33.19
C ALA A 89 -7.11 -10.58 33.51
N GLY A 90 -6.16 -11.52 33.68
CA GLY A 90 -6.44 -12.94 33.94
C GLY A 90 -6.63 -13.32 35.43
N GLY A 91 -6.44 -12.39 36.36
CA GLY A 91 -6.39 -12.68 37.80
C GLY A 91 -7.74 -12.71 38.54
N SER A 92 -8.83 -12.22 37.94
CA SER A 92 -10.07 -11.93 38.68
C SER A 92 -11.20 -12.98 38.57
N GLN A 93 -11.03 -14.08 37.83
CA GLN A 93 -12.11 -15.08 37.65
C GLN A 93 -11.89 -16.42 38.39
N ARG A 94 -10.96 -16.49 39.35
CA ARG A 94 -10.63 -17.76 40.02
C ARG A 94 -10.76 -17.72 41.54
N ARG A 95 -11.81 -17.10 42.07
CA ARG A 95 -12.26 -17.35 43.46
C ARG A 95 -13.77 -17.16 43.56
N GLU A 96 -14.50 -18.27 43.52
CA GLU A 96 -15.59 -18.55 44.44
C GLU A 96 -15.92 -20.05 44.30
N ARG A 97 -15.67 -20.78 45.39
CA ARG A 97 -16.18 -22.12 45.67
C ARG A 97 -17.24 -21.96 46.76
#